data_AF-A0A1V1PHI0-F1
#
_entry.id   AF-A0A1V1PHI0-F1
#
_cell.length_a   1.000
_cell.length_b   1.000
_cell.length_c   1.000
_cell.angle_alpha   90.00
_cell.angle_beta   90.00
_cell.angle_gamma   90.00
#
_symmetry.space_group_name_H-M   'P 1'
#
loop_
_entity.id
_entity.type
_entity.pdbx_description
1 polymer ?
#
loop_
_entity_poly.entity_id
_entity_poly.type
_entity_poly.pdbx_seq_one_letter_code
_entity_poly.pdbx_strand_id
1 'polypeptide(L)'
;MDTELIRSWCLDFPETKLEYSGNREIYKVRDKTFAIIEQERVSLKCKKETYQTHLMHPDITPAKKLARHYWITINRYALFTIEEILELVILSYELVAAKFSKKIRQQLFKKLRHDIDSPWKDVIDLYFKEFMIFFYPDIARDIDWSKAPIFMDKELSKITSDAKTGIRYVDKLVKVWT
;
A
#
# COMPACT_ATOMS: atom_id res chain seq x y z
N MET A 1 16.74 -0.96 -0.70
CA MET A 1 15.41 -1.17 -0.09
C MET A 1 15.51 -2.25 0.97
N ASP A 2 14.83 -2.09 2.11
CA ASP A 2 14.77 -3.12 3.15
C ASP A 2 14.09 -4.38 2.58
N THR A 3 14.74 -5.54 2.73
CA THR A 3 14.25 -6.83 2.24
C THR A 3 12.92 -7.24 2.90
N GLU A 4 12.64 -6.74 4.11
CA GLU A 4 11.40 -7.06 4.83
C GLU A 4 10.19 -6.27 4.32
N LEU A 5 10.40 -5.18 3.59
CA LEU A 5 9.32 -4.29 3.17
C LEU A 5 8.35 -4.97 2.19
N ILE A 6 8.88 -5.70 1.20
CA ILE A 6 8.04 -6.46 0.24
C ILE A 6 7.23 -7.53 0.97
N ARG A 7 7.84 -8.20 1.96
CA ARG A 7 7.18 -9.24 2.75
C ARG A 7 6.01 -8.65 3.54
N SER A 8 6.24 -7.51 4.20
CA SER A 8 5.19 -6.77 4.93
C SER A 8 4.06 -6.41 3.98
N TRP A 9 4.35 -5.75 2.86
CA TRP A 9 3.32 -5.36 1.89
C TRP A 9 2.49 -6.54 1.41
N CYS A 10 3.13 -7.65 1.06
CA CYS A 10 2.39 -8.83 0.63
C CYS A 10 1.45 -9.34 1.73
N LEU A 11 1.89 -9.41 2.98
CA LEU A 11 1.07 -9.85 4.12
C LEU A 11 -0.07 -8.88 4.43
N ASP A 12 0.16 -7.58 4.31
CA ASP A 12 -0.83 -6.55 4.62
C ASP A 12 -1.95 -6.48 3.58
N PHE A 13 -1.72 -7.01 2.37
CA PHE A 13 -2.75 -7.02 1.34
C PHE A 13 -3.98 -7.87 1.72
N PRO A 14 -5.19 -7.46 1.31
CA PRO A 14 -6.42 -8.10 1.76
C PRO A 14 -6.49 -9.59 1.47
N GLU A 15 -6.87 -10.37 2.48
CA GLU A 15 -7.04 -11.83 2.37
C GLU A 15 -5.78 -12.57 1.87
N THR A 16 -4.58 -12.01 2.09
CA THR A 16 -3.33 -12.69 1.79
C THR A 16 -3.06 -13.81 2.80
N LYS A 17 -2.54 -14.94 2.28
CA LYS A 17 -1.96 -16.04 3.04
C LYS A 17 -0.53 -16.30 2.55
N LEU A 18 0.34 -16.62 3.49
CA LEU A 18 1.70 -17.08 3.22
C LEU A 18 1.77 -18.61 3.32
N GLU A 19 2.29 -19.24 2.29
CA GLU A 19 2.62 -20.67 2.24
C GLU A 19 4.12 -20.84 1.93
N TYR A 20 4.72 -21.95 2.38
CA TYR A 20 6.13 -22.24 2.12
C TYR A 20 6.29 -23.48 1.23
N SER A 21 7.27 -23.45 0.32
CA SER A 21 7.67 -24.60 -0.48
C SER A 21 9.19 -24.64 -0.62
N GLY A 22 9.85 -25.39 0.27
CA GLY A 22 11.30 -25.28 0.45
C GLY A 22 11.68 -23.87 0.90
N ASN A 23 12.63 -23.24 0.23
CA ASN A 23 13.10 -21.88 0.53
C ASN A 23 12.26 -20.78 -0.14
N ARG A 24 11.03 -21.11 -0.57
CA ARG A 24 10.13 -20.18 -1.27
C ARG A 24 9.01 -19.77 -0.37
N GLU A 25 8.83 -18.47 -0.26
CA GLU A 25 7.67 -17.81 0.33
C GLU A 25 6.65 -17.56 -0.78
N ILE A 26 5.45 -18.12 -0.65
CA ILE A 26 4.40 -18.06 -1.65
C ILE A 26 3.23 -17.28 -1.08
N TYR A 27 3.02 -16.07 -1.59
CA TYR A 27 1.94 -15.18 -1.17
C TYR A 27 0.74 -15.35 -2.07
N LYS A 28 -0.41 -15.63 -1.47
CA LYS A 28 -1.65 -15.97 -2.16
C LYS A 28 -2.77 -15.09 -1.67
N VAL A 29 -3.54 -14.53 -2.59
CA VAL A 29 -4.85 -13.98 -2.28
C VAL A 29 -5.84 -15.13 -2.36
N ARG A 30 -6.39 -15.52 -1.21
CA ARG A 30 -7.20 -16.75 -1.07
C ARG A 30 -6.43 -18.00 -1.57
N ASP A 31 -6.87 -18.63 -2.66
CA ASP A 31 -6.26 -19.82 -3.26
C ASP A 31 -5.23 -19.52 -4.37
N LYS A 32 -5.03 -18.25 -4.76
CA LYS A 32 -4.24 -17.89 -5.95
C LYS A 32 -2.99 -17.10 -5.62
N THR A 33 -1.84 -17.59 -6.08
CA THR A 33 -0.54 -16.94 -5.91
C THR A 33 -0.44 -15.63 -6.70
N PHE A 34 0.05 -14.57 -6.05
CA PHE A 34 0.38 -13.29 -6.68
C PHE A 34 1.84 -12.89 -6.49
N ALA A 35 2.53 -13.36 -5.46
CA ALA A 35 3.96 -13.15 -5.30
C ALA A 35 4.66 -14.43 -4.84
N ILE A 36 5.89 -14.61 -5.30
CA ILE A 36 6.79 -15.66 -4.81
C ILE A 36 8.12 -15.00 -4.51
N ILE A 37 8.59 -15.11 -3.27
CA ILE A 37 9.89 -14.63 -2.85
C ILE A 37 10.81 -15.83 -2.62
N GLU A 38 12.01 -15.78 -3.18
CA GLU A 38 13.07 -16.77 -3.00
C GLU A 38 14.39 -15.99 -2.90
N GLN A 39 14.99 -15.96 -1.71
CA GLN A 39 16.17 -15.15 -1.41
C GLN A 39 15.89 -13.65 -1.66
N GLU A 40 16.66 -12.99 -2.53
CA GLU A 40 16.50 -11.57 -2.92
C GLU A 40 15.73 -11.41 -4.23
N ARG A 41 15.01 -12.46 -4.66
CA ARG A 41 14.21 -12.43 -5.88
C ARG A 41 12.73 -12.42 -5.55
N VAL A 42 11.98 -11.60 -6.25
CA VAL A 42 10.52 -11.60 -6.20
C VAL A 42 9.97 -11.90 -7.60
N SER A 43 9.07 -12.87 -7.69
CA SER A 43 8.35 -13.18 -8.91
C SER A 43 6.91 -12.68 -8.81
N LEU A 44 6.48 -11.93 -9.82
CA LEU A 44 5.21 -11.21 -9.85
C LEU A 44 4.52 -11.43 -11.20
N LYS A 45 3.19 -11.36 -11.19
CA LYS A 45 2.37 -11.35 -12.38
C LYS A 45 2.31 -9.93 -12.96
N CYS A 46 2.39 -9.81 -14.27
CA CYS A 46 2.18 -8.54 -14.97
C CYS A 46 1.15 -8.68 -16.09
N LYS A 47 0.80 -7.54 -16.69
CA LYS A 47 -0.10 -7.47 -17.86
C LYS A 47 0.64 -7.99 -19.09
N LYS A 48 -0.11 -8.60 -20.02
CA LYS A 48 0.46 -9.08 -21.28
C LYS A 48 1.09 -7.91 -22.06
N GLU A 49 0.43 -6.76 -22.01
CA GLU A 49 0.77 -5.56 -22.77
C GLU A 49 2.08 -4.92 -22.28
N THR A 50 2.37 -4.99 -20.97
CA THR A 50 3.59 -4.41 -20.37
C THR A 50 4.72 -5.43 -20.23
N TYR A 51 4.48 -6.71 -20.53
CA TYR A 51 5.44 -7.79 -20.32
C TYR A 51 6.79 -7.51 -20.99
N GLN A 52 6.79 -7.16 -22.28
CA GLN A 52 8.03 -6.88 -23.02
C GLN A 52 8.73 -5.64 -22.48
N THR A 53 7.98 -4.61 -22.08
CA THR A 53 8.53 -3.39 -21.49
C THR A 53 9.27 -3.68 -20.19
N HIS A 54 8.70 -4.50 -19.30
CA HIS A 54 9.39 -4.91 -18.07
C HIS A 54 10.68 -5.68 -18.35
N LEU A 55 10.70 -6.54 -19.37
CA LEU A 55 11.88 -7.31 -19.76
C LEU A 55 13.02 -6.46 -20.35
N MET A 56 12.78 -5.19 -20.68
CA MET A 56 13.85 -4.27 -21.08
C MET A 56 14.73 -3.86 -19.89
N HIS A 57 14.26 -4.02 -18.66
CA HIS A 57 15.05 -3.74 -17.46
C HIS A 57 16.05 -4.89 -17.20
N PRO A 58 17.35 -4.61 -16.99
CA PRO A 58 18.40 -5.64 -16.90
C PRO A 58 18.19 -6.63 -15.73
N ASP A 59 17.58 -6.18 -14.64
CA ASP A 59 17.27 -7.03 -13.48
C ASP A 59 15.94 -7.77 -13.55
N ILE A 60 15.13 -7.57 -14.60
CA ILE A 60 13.85 -8.26 -14.77
C ILE A 60 13.99 -9.34 -15.83
N THR A 61 13.60 -10.56 -15.45
CA THR A 61 13.68 -11.73 -16.34
C THR A 61 12.36 -12.48 -16.36
N PRO A 62 12.08 -13.29 -17.40
CA PRO A 62 10.94 -14.20 -17.36
C PRO A 62 11.05 -15.18 -16.19
N ALA A 63 9.97 -15.37 -15.44
CA ALA A 63 9.94 -16.41 -14.41
C ALA A 63 9.99 -17.79 -15.07
N LYS A 64 11.16 -18.47 -15.05
CA LYS A 64 11.49 -19.65 -15.88
C LYS A 64 10.37 -20.69 -16.05
N LYS A 65 9.64 -21.04 -14.98
CA LYS A 65 8.56 -22.06 -15.00
C LYS A 65 7.15 -21.49 -15.18
N LEU A 66 6.98 -20.17 -15.07
CA LEU A 66 5.68 -19.48 -15.03
C LEU A 66 5.50 -18.44 -16.15
N ALA A 67 6.54 -18.20 -16.97
CA ALA A 67 6.58 -17.17 -18.02
C ALA A 67 5.40 -17.25 -19.01
N ARG A 68 4.88 -18.47 -19.28
CA ARG A 68 3.70 -18.70 -20.12
C ARG A 68 2.42 -17.99 -19.64
N HIS A 69 2.43 -17.42 -18.45
CA HIS A 69 1.32 -16.67 -17.87
C HIS A 69 1.70 -15.23 -17.47
N TYR A 70 2.71 -14.66 -18.14
CA TYR A 70 3.19 -13.28 -17.95
C TYR A 70 3.69 -13.03 -16.52
N TRP A 71 4.49 -13.97 -16.02
CA TRP A 71 5.24 -13.80 -14.77
C TRP A 71 6.65 -13.31 -15.07
N ILE A 72 7.04 -12.28 -14.33
CA ILE A 72 8.40 -11.73 -14.31
C ILE A 72 9.05 -12.05 -12.97
N THR A 73 10.38 -12.09 -12.95
CA THR A 73 11.21 -12.20 -11.75
C THR A 73 12.14 -11.01 -11.71
N ILE A 74 12.05 -10.23 -10.63
CA ILE A 74 13.01 -9.18 -10.30
C ILE A 74 14.16 -9.84 -9.54
N ASN A 75 15.35 -9.83 -10.12
CA ASN A 75 16.50 -10.57 -9.60
C ASN A 75 17.19 -9.89 -8.41
N ARG A 76 17.11 -8.56 -8.35
CA ARG A 76 17.70 -7.72 -7.30
C ARG A 76 16.76 -6.54 -7.07
N TYR A 77 15.71 -6.75 -6.28
CA TYR A 77 14.74 -5.67 -6.01
C TYR A 77 15.35 -4.51 -5.22
N ALA A 78 16.51 -4.69 -4.59
CA ALA A 78 17.23 -3.63 -3.89
C ALA A 78 17.71 -2.48 -4.83
N LEU A 79 17.73 -2.72 -6.15
CA LEU A 79 18.10 -1.74 -7.18
C LEU A 79 16.92 -0.89 -7.69
N PHE A 80 15.72 -1.12 -7.16
CA PHE A 80 14.51 -0.40 -7.53
C PHE A 80 14.14 0.59 -6.42
N THR A 81 13.42 1.64 -6.81
CA THR A 81 12.74 2.51 -5.86
C THR A 81 11.60 1.77 -5.15
N ILE A 82 11.18 2.30 -4.00
CA ILE A 82 10.07 1.77 -3.21
C ILE A 82 8.79 1.82 -4.05
N GLU A 83 8.59 2.91 -4.78
CA GLU A 83 7.43 3.18 -5.61
C GLU A 83 7.31 2.17 -6.76
N GLU A 84 8.41 1.91 -7.47
CA GLU A 84 8.42 0.93 -8.58
C GLU A 84 8.08 -0.49 -8.10
N ILE A 85 8.67 -0.92 -6.98
CA ILE A 85 8.40 -2.27 -6.45
C ILE A 85 6.97 -2.34 -5.92
N LEU A 86 6.54 -1.34 -5.15
CA LEU A 86 5.18 -1.31 -4.61
C LEU A 86 4.15 -1.36 -5.72
N GLU A 87 4.33 -0.59 -6.81
CA GLU A 87 3.45 -0.62 -7.97
C GLU A 87 3.39 -2.02 -8.60
N LEU A 88 4.54 -2.67 -8.82
CA LEU A 88 4.60 -4.02 -9.39
C LEU A 88 3.90 -5.06 -8.49
N VAL A 89 4.05 -4.96 -7.17
CA VAL A 89 3.42 -5.87 -6.20
C VAL A 89 1.90 -5.66 -6.17
N ILE A 90 1.44 -4.40 -6.13
CA ILE A 90 0.02 -4.02 -6.21
C ILE A 90 -0.59 -4.57 -7.50
N LEU A 91 0.02 -4.29 -8.66
CA LEU A 91 -0.49 -4.72 -9.96
C LEU A 91 -0.59 -6.25 -10.04
N SER A 92 0.40 -6.96 -9.52
CA SER A 92 0.37 -8.43 -9.47
C SER A 92 -0.81 -8.94 -8.64
N TYR A 93 -0.99 -8.39 -7.43
CA TYR A 93 -2.12 -8.73 -6.57
C TYR A 93 -3.45 -8.44 -7.27
N GLU A 94 -3.62 -7.25 -7.86
CA GLU A 94 -4.85 -6.86 -8.54
C GLU A 94 -5.18 -7.79 -9.72
N LEU A 95 -4.19 -8.14 -10.54
CA LEU A 95 -4.37 -9.06 -11.67
C LEU A 95 -4.82 -10.46 -11.24
N VAL A 96 -4.35 -10.93 -10.08
CA VAL A 96 -4.74 -12.23 -9.54
C VAL A 96 -6.11 -12.14 -8.90
N ALA A 97 -6.36 -11.12 -8.09
CA ALA A 97 -7.65 -10.86 -7.45
C ALA A 97 -8.77 -10.60 -8.47
N ALA A 98 -8.44 -10.06 -9.65
CA ALA A 98 -9.38 -9.83 -10.74
C ALA A 98 -10.05 -11.11 -11.28
N LYS A 99 -9.49 -12.28 -10.99
CA LYS A 99 -10.00 -13.60 -11.39
C LYS A 99 -11.13 -14.13 -10.50
N PHE A 100 -11.40 -13.49 -9.36
CA PHE A 100 -12.50 -13.87 -8.49
C PHE A 100 -13.83 -13.25 -8.94
N SER A 101 -14.92 -13.69 -8.32
CA SER A 101 -16.26 -13.15 -8.59
C SER A 101 -16.31 -11.63 -8.38
N LYS A 102 -17.24 -10.95 -9.08
CA LYS A 102 -17.39 -9.49 -8.99
C LYS A 102 -17.48 -8.99 -7.55
N LYS A 103 -18.25 -9.68 -6.70
CA LYS A 103 -18.44 -9.34 -5.29
C LYS A 103 -17.12 -9.41 -4.50
N ILE A 104 -16.39 -10.52 -4.61
CA ILE A 104 -15.10 -10.70 -3.93
C ILE A 104 -14.09 -9.67 -4.44
N ARG A 105 -13.96 -9.52 -5.76
CA ARG A 105 -13.05 -8.56 -6.38
C ARG A 105 -13.29 -7.13 -5.90
N GLN A 106 -14.56 -6.70 -5.83
CA GLN A 106 -14.91 -5.36 -5.35
C GLN A 106 -14.55 -5.15 -3.88
N GLN A 107 -14.77 -6.16 -3.04
CA GLN A 107 -14.40 -6.12 -1.63
C GLN A 107 -12.88 -6.01 -1.47
N LEU A 108 -12.11 -6.86 -2.14
CA LEU A 108 -10.64 -6.85 -2.09
C LEU A 108 -10.08 -5.50 -2.56
N PHE A 109 -10.55 -4.97 -3.68
CA PHE A 109 -10.05 -3.70 -4.22
C PHE A 109 -10.45 -2.50 -3.38
N LYS A 110 -11.65 -2.52 -2.77
CA LYS A 110 -12.05 -1.47 -1.84
C LYS A 110 -11.13 -1.45 -0.62
N LYS A 111 -10.83 -2.63 -0.05
CA LYS A 111 -9.96 -2.74 1.11
C LYS A 111 -8.51 -2.37 0.75
N LEU A 112 -7.97 -2.87 -0.36
CA LEU A 112 -6.62 -2.55 -0.82
C LEU A 112 -6.40 -1.05 -1.00
N ARG A 113 -7.34 -0.36 -1.67
CA ARG A 113 -7.24 1.11 -1.84
C ARG A 113 -7.28 1.85 -0.51
N HIS A 114 -8.14 1.42 0.41
CA HIS A 114 -8.21 2.00 1.75
C HIS A 114 -6.89 1.82 2.51
N ASP A 115 -6.30 0.63 2.45
CA ASP A 115 -5.09 0.29 3.19
C ASP A 115 -3.83 0.97 2.59
N ILE A 116 -3.82 1.28 1.29
CA ILE A 116 -2.76 2.08 0.66
C ILE A 116 -2.91 3.58 0.96
N ASP A 117 -4.14 4.08 1.03
CA ASP A 117 -4.43 5.51 1.17
C ASP A 117 -4.49 5.98 2.63
N SER A 118 -4.77 5.10 3.60
CA SER A 118 -4.90 5.50 5.01
C SER A 118 -3.60 5.68 5.82
N PRO A 119 -2.42 5.12 5.46
CA PRO A 119 -1.23 5.17 6.34
C PRO A 119 -0.75 6.57 6.69
N TRP A 120 -0.97 7.58 5.85
CA TRP A 120 -0.58 8.96 6.17
C TRP A 120 -1.32 9.50 7.40
N LYS A 121 -2.52 8.98 7.73
CA LYS A 121 -3.27 9.37 8.92
C LYS A 121 -2.56 8.93 10.19
N ASP A 122 -2.07 7.70 10.20
CA ASP A 122 -1.35 7.14 11.35
C ASP A 122 -0.02 7.89 11.56
N VAL A 123 0.65 8.24 10.46
CA VAL A 123 1.86 9.08 10.50
C VAL A 123 1.55 10.46 11.08
N ILE A 124 0.47 11.11 10.65
CA ILE A 124 0.05 12.39 11.22
C ILE A 124 -0.31 12.24 12.70
N ASP A 125 -0.95 11.15 13.11
CA ASP A 125 -1.31 10.93 14.52
C ASP A 125 -0.08 10.82 15.42
N LEU A 126 0.97 10.19 14.91
CA LEU A 126 2.24 10.04 15.63
C LEU A 126 3.07 11.32 15.65
N TYR A 127 3.05 12.10 14.56
CA TYR A 127 3.92 13.25 14.36
C TYR A 127 3.17 14.59 14.27
N PHE A 128 1.99 14.68 14.87
CA PHE A 128 1.12 15.85 14.71
C PHE A 128 1.80 17.15 15.15
N LYS A 129 2.56 17.11 16.25
CA LYS A 129 3.26 18.30 16.75
C LYS A 129 4.32 18.77 15.76
N GLU A 130 5.17 17.88 15.32
CA GLU A 130 6.23 18.14 14.34
C GLU A 130 5.63 18.62 13.01
N PHE A 131 4.54 18.00 12.57
CA PHE A 131 3.78 18.40 11.39
C PHE A 131 3.27 19.85 11.51
N MET A 132 2.66 20.21 12.63
CA MET A 132 2.16 21.56 12.87
C MET A 132 3.30 22.58 12.94
N ILE A 133 4.40 22.26 13.62
CA ILE A 133 5.58 23.13 13.69
C ILE A 133 6.17 23.38 12.30
N PHE A 134 6.22 22.35 11.45
CA PHE A 134 6.82 22.43 10.13
C PHE A 134 5.95 23.20 9.13
N PHE A 135 4.66 22.88 9.02
CA PHE A 135 3.77 23.45 8.00
C PHE A 135 3.03 24.71 8.46
N TYR A 136 2.76 24.84 9.75
CA TYR A 136 1.94 25.93 10.33
C TYR A 136 2.60 26.51 11.59
N PRO A 137 3.83 27.04 11.48
CA PRO A 137 4.62 27.44 12.64
C PRO A 137 3.93 28.49 13.52
N ASP A 138 3.15 29.41 12.94
CA ASP A 138 2.43 30.42 13.71
C ASP A 138 1.32 29.80 14.56
N ILE A 139 0.49 28.94 13.97
CA ILE A 139 -0.56 28.19 14.70
C ILE A 139 0.07 27.29 15.77
N ALA A 140 1.19 26.64 15.46
CA ALA A 140 1.88 25.76 16.39
C ALA A 140 2.39 26.47 17.65
N ARG A 141 2.69 27.79 17.58
CA ARG A 141 3.10 28.58 18.76
C ARG A 141 1.94 28.84 19.71
N ASP A 142 0.73 28.93 19.17
CA ASP A 142 -0.48 29.17 19.97
C ASP A 142 -0.98 27.91 20.67
N ILE A 143 -0.50 26.72 20.30
CA ILE A 143 -0.95 25.45 20.88
C ILE A 143 -0.22 25.14 22.19
N ASP A 144 -0.99 24.88 23.26
CA ASP A 144 -0.52 24.32 24.53
C ASP A 144 -0.17 22.83 24.37
N TRP A 145 1.09 22.56 24.03
CA TRP A 145 1.64 21.21 23.88
C TRP A 145 1.80 20.43 25.19
N SER A 146 1.49 21.01 26.35
CA SER A 146 1.44 20.25 27.61
C SER A 146 0.23 19.31 27.67
N LYS A 147 -0.78 19.56 26.82
CA LYS A 147 -1.98 18.72 26.67
C LYS A 147 -1.94 17.98 25.33
N ALA A 148 -2.14 16.66 25.40
CA ALA A 148 -2.09 15.79 24.23
C ALA A 148 -3.27 16.06 23.28
N PRO A 149 -3.05 16.36 21.98
CA PRO A 149 -4.10 16.56 20.99
C PRO A 149 -5.13 15.43 20.96
N ILE A 150 -6.41 15.77 20.73
CA ILE A 150 -7.49 14.78 20.62
C ILE A 150 -7.94 14.69 19.16
N PHE A 151 -7.78 13.52 18.56
CA PHE A 151 -8.27 13.23 17.21
C PHE A 151 -9.76 12.88 17.23
N MET A 152 -10.54 13.56 16.40
CA MET A 152 -12.00 13.58 16.42
C MET A 152 -12.61 13.08 15.10
N ASP A 153 -12.11 11.96 14.60
CA ASP A 153 -12.50 11.42 13.28
C ASP A 153 -14.00 11.06 13.19
N LYS A 154 -14.62 10.64 14.30
CA LYS A 154 -16.07 10.36 14.36
C LYS A 154 -16.92 11.62 14.21
N GLU A 155 -16.49 12.71 14.83
CA GLU A 155 -17.21 13.98 14.88
C GLU A 155 -17.05 14.77 13.59
N LEU A 156 -15.92 14.55 12.89
CA LEU A 156 -15.70 15.05 11.54
C LEU A 156 -16.84 14.66 10.58
N SER A 157 -17.32 13.42 10.66
CA SER A 157 -18.41 12.92 9.81
C SER A 157 -19.75 13.66 10.00
N LYS A 158 -19.98 14.23 11.19
CA LYS A 158 -21.20 14.99 11.53
C LYS A 158 -21.11 16.44 11.07
N ILE A 159 -19.90 17.02 11.06
CA ILE A 159 -19.70 18.43 10.69
C ILE A 159 -19.70 18.60 9.17
N THR A 160 -19.21 17.60 8.42
CA THR A 160 -19.17 17.65 6.95
C THR A 160 -20.53 17.47 6.29
N SER A 161 -21.51 16.83 6.94
CA SER A 161 -22.86 16.67 6.39
C SER A 161 -23.69 17.97 6.37
N ASP A 162 -23.40 18.92 7.26
CA ASP A 162 -24.19 20.16 7.43
C ASP A 162 -23.58 21.41 6.77
N ALA A 163 -22.41 21.29 6.12
CA ALA A 163 -21.70 22.42 5.54
C ALA A 163 -22.28 22.85 4.18
N LYS A 164 -23.05 23.94 4.14
CA LYS A 164 -23.68 24.55 2.94
C LYS A 164 -22.71 25.26 1.96
N THR A 165 -21.40 25.14 2.12
CA THR A 165 -20.43 25.96 1.35
C THR A 165 -19.24 25.16 0.84
N GLY A 166 -19.22 24.91 -0.47
CA GLY A 166 -18.07 24.42 -1.23
C GLY A 166 -17.60 23.02 -0.84
N ILE A 167 -17.19 22.22 -1.82
CA ILE A 167 -16.67 20.87 -1.54
C ILE A 167 -15.34 21.03 -0.78
N ARG A 168 -15.36 20.85 0.54
CA ARG A 168 -14.16 20.74 1.38
C ARG A 168 -13.97 19.27 1.75
N TYR A 169 -12.89 18.68 1.26
CA TYR A 169 -12.45 17.35 1.66
C TYR A 169 -11.67 17.48 2.97
N VAL A 170 -12.38 17.44 4.10
CA VAL A 170 -11.75 17.40 5.42
C VAL A 170 -11.59 15.93 5.80
N ASP A 171 -10.36 15.53 6.08
CA ASP A 171 -10.00 14.11 6.20
C ASP A 171 -9.59 13.70 7.64
N LYS A 172 -9.17 14.69 8.46
CA LYS A 172 -8.88 14.53 9.90
C LYS A 172 -9.26 15.79 10.66
N LEU A 173 -9.82 15.63 11.86
CA LEU A 173 -10.18 16.73 12.78
C LEU A 173 -9.41 16.56 14.09
N VAL A 174 -8.75 17.62 14.54
CA VAL A 174 -7.93 17.59 15.76
C VAL A 174 -8.34 18.72 16.70
N LYS A 175 -8.62 18.38 17.95
CA LYS A 175 -8.85 19.34 19.04
C LYS A 175 -7.54 19.58 19.78
N VAL A 176 -7.22 20.86 19.93
CA VAL A 176 -6.03 21.37 20.63
C VAL A 176 -6.45 22.37 21.70
N TRP A 177 -5.50 22.76 22.54
CA TRP A 177 -5.66 23.82 23.54
C TRP A 177 -4.72 24.96 23.19
N THR A 178 -5.11 26.17 23.53
CA THR A 178 -4.37 27.42 23.32
C THR A 178 -4.38 28.23 24.59
#